data_AF-A0A352F9L2-F1
#
_entry.id   AF-A0A352F9L2-F1
#
_cell.length_a   1.000
_cell.length_b   1.000
_cell.length_c   1.000
_cell.angle_alpha   90.00
_cell.angle_beta   90.00
_cell.angle_gamma   90.00
#
_symmetry.space_group_name_H-M   'P 1'
#
loop_
_entity.id
_entity.type
_entity.pdbx_description
1 polymer ?
#
loop_
_entity_poly.entity_id
_entity_poly.type
_entity_poly.pdbx_seq_one_letter_code
_entity_poly.pdbx_strand_id
1 'polypeptide(L)'
;MVASFYPDRAVIARLLIFIVLILATASCSPSRKQNANPVSSALSELKKGFRDPPNEARLRVFWWWLNGMATPESITRDLEEMKAKGFGGALIFDAGSSNYSVAKKTTAGPVFLSEGWMQLLEHAVREADRLGLELSMNITSGWNPGGPHITPADALKKLTWKEIRVTGPASFDEILPMPDTLLWYQDITVQAFPAAPEGKALSQILNWDIKSLNRALGWKGIYPLYKLREVGSDPALTLDPDKIIRLDKHTSNGRLRWNVPAGEWIIVRYGYTCTGARVSTASDGWDGLSFDHLSPEAFRKHFNAVALPIIGRAQKAGKSLKYLATDSWEMGVANWTRDFPGEFRKYRGYDLMKYMPVLTNRVVGSRELSDRFLKDFRQTVGDCVADNCYVLFRDLSAEYGLMIHPEAGGPHSAPVDGLRVLGIGEMPMGEFWARSNTHRVAEAERLCVKQSASAAHIYGKRYVAAEGPTSIGPQWERSPRDQKNVLDRIFCAGVNRIFWHTYTSSPDEFGEPGNEYFAGTHLNRHATWWSQAGSFTGYINRCSWLLSRGLFRADVLWYYGD
;
A
#
# COMPACT_ATOMS: atom_id res chain seq x y z
N MET A 1 -61.84 -50.52 -15.15
CA MET A 1 -61.85 -51.76 -14.34
C MET A 1 -60.39 -52.06 -14.03
N VAL A 2 -59.95 -51.90 -12.78
CA VAL A 2 -58.81 -52.57 -12.11
C VAL A 2 -58.76 -51.96 -10.70
N ALA A 3 -58.76 -52.84 -9.72
CA ALA A 3 -59.09 -52.58 -8.32
C ALA A 3 -57.94 -51.94 -7.52
N SER A 4 -58.34 -51.13 -6.55
CA SER A 4 -57.48 -50.60 -5.48
C SER A 4 -57.07 -51.73 -4.53
N PHE A 5 -55.78 -52.06 -4.51
CA PHE A 5 -55.15 -52.87 -3.47
C PHE A 5 -54.65 -51.94 -2.36
N TYR A 6 -55.36 -51.91 -1.22
CA TYR A 6 -54.79 -51.40 0.02
C TYR A 6 -54.06 -52.54 0.74
N PRO A 7 -52.78 -52.37 1.11
CA PRO A 7 -52.08 -53.39 1.89
C PRO A 7 -52.67 -53.49 3.31
N ASP A 8 -52.74 -54.73 3.78
CA ASP A 8 -53.25 -55.12 5.10
C ASP A 8 -52.57 -54.32 6.23
N ARG A 9 -53.39 -53.70 7.09
CA ARG A 9 -52.92 -52.87 8.22
C ARG A 9 -52.02 -53.67 9.17
N ALA A 10 -52.15 -54.99 9.22
CA ALA A 10 -51.28 -55.86 9.99
C ALA A 10 -49.85 -55.93 9.44
N VAL A 11 -49.68 -55.81 8.12
CA VAL A 11 -48.36 -55.82 7.46
C VAL A 11 -47.65 -54.47 7.65
N ILE A 12 -48.39 -53.36 7.55
CA ILE A 12 -47.85 -52.01 7.80
C ILE A 12 -47.41 -51.86 9.26
N ALA A 13 -48.20 -52.39 10.22
CA ALA A 13 -47.84 -52.36 11.63
C ALA A 13 -46.58 -53.19 11.93
N ARG A 14 -46.42 -54.36 11.31
CA ARG A 14 -45.21 -55.19 11.45
C ARG A 14 -43.98 -54.55 10.81
N LEU A 15 -44.14 -53.88 9.66
CA LEU A 15 -43.06 -53.16 9.00
C LEU A 15 -42.60 -51.93 9.82
N LEU A 16 -43.54 -51.20 10.43
CA LEU A 16 -43.24 -50.08 11.32
C LEU A 16 -42.55 -50.53 12.60
N ILE A 17 -42.96 -51.65 13.20
CA ILE A 17 -42.29 -52.22 14.38
C ILE A 17 -40.86 -52.66 14.03
N PHE A 18 -40.65 -53.25 12.84
CA PHE A 18 -39.32 -53.65 12.37
C PHE A 18 -38.40 -52.44 12.08
N ILE A 19 -38.94 -51.35 11.52
CA ILE A 19 -38.20 -50.10 11.29
C ILE A 19 -37.87 -49.40 12.62
N VAL A 20 -38.79 -49.39 13.59
CA VAL A 20 -38.54 -48.84 14.93
C VAL A 20 -37.50 -49.67 15.70
N LEU A 21 -37.49 -51.00 15.54
CA LEU A 21 -36.46 -51.87 16.13
C LEU A 21 -35.08 -51.67 15.48
N ILE A 22 -35.00 -51.48 14.16
CA ILE A 22 -33.74 -51.16 13.47
C ILE A 22 -33.21 -49.79 13.91
N LEU A 23 -34.08 -48.78 14.03
CA LEU A 23 -33.72 -47.43 14.52
C LEU A 23 -33.33 -47.42 16.01
N ALA A 24 -33.92 -48.30 16.83
CA ALA A 24 -33.56 -48.47 18.24
C ALA A 24 -32.20 -49.16 18.42
N THR A 25 -31.84 -50.13 17.57
CA THR A 25 -30.52 -50.78 17.61
C THR A 25 -29.40 -49.95 16.99
N ALA A 26 -29.70 -49.01 16.09
CA ALA A 26 -28.73 -48.05 15.55
C ALA A 26 -28.39 -46.92 16.53
N SER A 27 -29.17 -46.72 17.60
CA SER A 27 -29.01 -45.63 18.58
C SER A 27 -28.27 -46.02 19.87
N CYS A 28 -27.81 -47.26 20.00
CA CYS A 28 -27.00 -47.71 21.14
C CYS A 28 -25.73 -48.43 20.70
N SER A 29 -24.89 -47.74 19.94
CA SER A 29 -23.44 -47.95 20.06
C SER A 29 -22.91 -46.92 21.05
N PRO A 30 -22.26 -47.32 22.16
CA PRO A 30 -21.44 -46.39 22.91
C PRO A 30 -20.21 -46.11 22.06
N SER A 31 -20.35 -45.25 21.03
CA SER A 31 -19.20 -44.56 20.49
C SER A 31 -18.71 -43.69 21.63
N ARG A 32 -17.76 -44.22 22.39
CA ARG A 32 -16.95 -43.47 23.33
C ARG A 32 -16.10 -42.54 22.47
N LYS A 33 -16.74 -41.52 21.88
CA LYS A 33 -16.03 -40.30 21.49
C LYS A 33 -15.43 -39.84 22.79
N GLN A 34 -14.14 -40.12 22.97
CA GLN A 34 -13.36 -39.46 24.00
C GLN A 34 -13.66 -37.98 23.80
N ASN A 35 -14.38 -37.38 24.75
CA ASN A 35 -14.46 -35.93 24.88
C ASN A 35 -13.03 -35.49 25.17
N ALA A 36 -12.23 -35.33 24.11
CA ALA A 36 -10.90 -34.77 24.22
C ALA A 36 -11.09 -33.41 24.85
N ASN A 37 -10.48 -33.22 26.02
CA ASN A 37 -10.52 -31.94 26.71
C ASN A 37 -10.05 -30.86 25.71
N PRO A 38 -10.87 -29.83 25.39
CA PRO A 38 -10.56 -28.84 24.36
C PRO A 38 -9.19 -28.16 24.57
N VAL A 39 -8.78 -28.02 25.83
CA VAL A 39 -7.46 -27.48 26.20
C VAL A 39 -6.34 -28.45 25.82
N SER A 40 -6.54 -29.76 26.03
CA SER A 40 -5.58 -30.79 25.67
C SER A 40 -5.41 -30.92 24.16
N SER A 41 -6.50 -30.80 23.38
CA SER A 41 -6.42 -30.82 21.92
C SER A 41 -5.72 -29.58 21.37
N ALA A 42 -6.04 -28.39 21.88
CA ALA A 42 -5.39 -27.14 21.47
C ALA A 42 -3.89 -27.14 21.80
N LEU A 43 -3.51 -27.62 23.00
CA LEU A 43 -2.11 -27.75 23.37
C LEU A 43 -1.38 -28.77 22.49
N SER A 44 -2.03 -29.87 22.13
CA SER A 44 -1.47 -30.87 21.21
C SER A 44 -1.22 -30.29 19.82
N GLU A 45 -2.16 -29.49 19.30
CA GLU A 45 -2.00 -28.79 18.02
C GLU A 45 -0.86 -27.77 18.08
N LEU A 46 -0.79 -26.97 19.14
CA LEU A 46 0.31 -26.01 19.36
C LEU A 46 1.66 -26.71 19.40
N LYS A 47 1.78 -27.82 20.15
CA LYS A 47 3.01 -28.63 20.20
C LYS A 47 3.38 -29.20 18.84
N LYS A 48 2.40 -29.70 18.08
CA LYS A 48 2.61 -30.24 16.73
C LYS A 48 3.14 -29.14 15.80
N GLY A 49 2.47 -28.00 15.72
CA GLY A 49 2.88 -26.88 14.87
C GLY A 49 4.16 -26.19 15.34
N PHE A 50 4.50 -26.25 16.64
CA PHE A 50 5.80 -25.76 17.11
C PHE A 50 6.94 -26.71 16.74
N ARG A 51 6.70 -28.02 16.73
CA ARG A 51 7.69 -29.00 16.28
C ARG A 51 7.90 -28.95 14.77
N ASP A 52 6.80 -28.87 14.01
CA ASP A 52 6.76 -28.79 12.55
C ASP A 52 5.80 -27.67 12.10
N PRO A 53 6.32 -26.43 11.94
CA PRO A 53 5.51 -25.30 11.53
C PRO A 53 4.83 -25.52 10.17
N PRO A 54 3.50 -25.34 10.07
CA PRO A 54 2.80 -25.42 8.80
C PRO A 54 3.15 -24.24 7.90
N ASN A 55 2.86 -24.36 6.61
CA ASN A 55 3.26 -23.38 5.58
C ASN A 55 2.91 -21.93 5.92
N GLU A 56 1.72 -21.73 6.49
CA GLU A 56 1.22 -20.40 6.84
C GLU A 56 2.10 -19.64 7.85
N ALA A 57 2.87 -20.35 8.69
CA ALA A 57 3.78 -19.79 9.68
C ALA A 57 5.23 -19.66 9.19
N ARG A 58 5.54 -20.11 7.97
CA ARG A 58 6.92 -20.17 7.48
C ARG A 58 7.40 -18.82 6.93
N LEU A 59 8.71 -18.61 6.89
CA LEU A 59 9.36 -17.43 6.33
C LEU A 59 9.00 -17.24 4.84
N ARG A 60 8.79 -15.99 4.42
CA ARG A 60 8.70 -15.58 3.02
C ARG A 60 9.90 -14.70 2.68
N VAL A 61 10.11 -14.40 1.41
CA VAL A 61 11.17 -13.50 0.93
C VAL A 61 10.60 -12.48 -0.04
N PHE A 62 11.21 -11.31 -0.12
CA PHE A 62 11.20 -10.52 -1.35
C PHE A 62 12.16 -11.21 -2.32
N TRP A 63 11.60 -11.78 -3.39
CA TRP A 63 12.34 -12.52 -4.40
C TRP A 63 12.56 -11.64 -5.63
N TRP A 64 13.75 -11.06 -5.69
CA TRP A 64 14.10 -10.03 -6.66
C TRP A 64 14.54 -10.64 -7.99
N TRP A 65 13.83 -10.30 -9.05
CA TRP A 65 14.21 -10.56 -10.44
C TRP A 65 14.81 -9.28 -11.00
N LEU A 66 16.12 -9.09 -10.78
CA LEU A 66 16.77 -7.81 -11.08
C LEU A 66 16.89 -7.59 -12.57
N ASN A 67 16.35 -6.47 -13.04
CA ASN A 67 16.27 -6.11 -14.46
C ASN A 67 15.57 -7.21 -15.29
N GLY A 68 14.55 -7.87 -14.73
CA GLY A 68 13.86 -9.02 -15.33
C GLY A 68 14.71 -10.30 -15.40
N MET A 69 15.91 -10.31 -14.81
CA MET A 69 16.83 -11.45 -14.89
C MET A 69 16.40 -12.58 -13.94
N ALA A 70 15.79 -13.59 -14.52
CA ALA A 70 15.62 -14.93 -13.98
C ALA A 70 15.60 -15.93 -15.14
N THR A 71 15.93 -17.18 -14.87
CA THR A 71 15.81 -18.27 -15.86
C THR A 71 14.92 -19.37 -15.29
N PRO A 72 14.33 -20.25 -16.13
CA PRO A 72 13.59 -21.40 -15.63
C PRO A 72 14.40 -22.25 -14.63
N GLU A 73 15.70 -22.40 -14.87
CA GLU A 73 16.62 -23.15 -14.02
C GLU A 73 16.89 -22.44 -12.69
N SER A 74 17.08 -21.11 -12.69
CA SER A 74 17.26 -20.35 -11.45
C SER A 74 15.98 -20.36 -10.62
N ILE A 75 14.82 -20.23 -11.26
CA ILE A 75 13.49 -20.29 -10.64
C ILE A 75 13.25 -21.63 -9.95
N THR A 76 13.42 -22.74 -10.68
CA THR A 76 13.25 -24.09 -10.13
C THR A 76 14.15 -24.28 -8.92
N ARG A 77 15.43 -23.93 -9.05
CA ARG A 77 16.41 -24.13 -7.99
C ARG A 77 16.16 -23.28 -6.77
N ASP A 78 15.85 -21.99 -6.96
CA ASP A 78 15.56 -21.08 -5.87
C ASP A 78 14.35 -21.57 -5.06
N LEU A 79 13.28 -22.00 -5.73
CA LEU A 79 12.10 -22.52 -5.05
C LEU A 79 12.36 -23.87 -4.35
N GLU A 80 13.14 -24.76 -4.95
CA GLU A 80 13.57 -26.03 -4.32
C GLU A 80 14.41 -25.78 -3.07
N GLU A 81 15.37 -24.86 -3.14
CA GLU A 81 16.21 -24.46 -2.01
C GLU A 81 15.39 -23.76 -0.92
N MET A 82 14.49 -22.83 -1.29
CA MET A 82 13.53 -22.24 -0.36
C MET A 82 12.72 -23.33 0.35
N LYS A 83 12.17 -24.30 -0.38
CA LYS A 83 11.43 -25.42 0.22
C LYS A 83 12.30 -26.23 1.18
N ALA A 84 13.52 -26.58 0.77
CA ALA A 84 14.47 -27.36 1.55
C ALA A 84 14.92 -26.64 2.83
N LYS A 85 15.03 -25.30 2.80
CA LYS A 85 15.34 -24.48 3.98
C LYS A 85 14.10 -24.06 4.78
N GLY A 86 12.91 -24.58 4.45
CA GLY A 86 11.71 -24.39 5.26
C GLY A 86 11.02 -23.04 5.07
N PHE A 87 11.19 -22.39 3.93
CA PHE A 87 10.37 -21.25 3.52
C PHE A 87 8.95 -21.71 3.19
N GLY A 88 8.01 -20.77 3.27
CA GLY A 88 6.59 -21.00 2.93
C GLY A 88 6.16 -20.39 1.61
N GLY A 89 7.01 -19.55 1.01
CA GLY A 89 6.65 -18.80 -0.19
C GLY A 89 7.58 -17.64 -0.48
N ALA A 90 7.23 -16.88 -1.50
CA ALA A 90 7.98 -15.71 -1.98
C ALA A 90 7.04 -14.62 -2.53
N LEU A 91 7.46 -13.37 -2.45
CA LEU A 91 6.90 -12.25 -3.20
C LEU A 91 7.79 -12.04 -4.43
N ILE A 92 7.27 -12.32 -5.62
CA ILE A 92 7.97 -12.02 -6.88
C ILE A 92 8.02 -10.51 -7.04
N PHE A 93 9.23 -9.98 -7.21
CA PHE A 93 9.50 -8.56 -7.28
C PHE A 93 10.42 -8.27 -8.47
N ASP A 94 9.87 -7.68 -9.53
CA ASP A 94 10.66 -7.24 -10.68
C ASP A 94 11.12 -5.80 -10.43
N ALA A 95 12.42 -5.52 -10.58
CA ALA A 95 12.95 -4.17 -10.45
C ALA A 95 14.38 -4.09 -11.02
N GLY A 96 14.83 -2.89 -11.38
CA GLY A 96 16.24 -2.55 -11.49
C GLY A 96 16.91 -2.41 -10.12
N SER A 97 17.91 -1.54 -10.02
CA SER A 97 18.58 -1.20 -8.76
C SER A 97 18.57 0.31 -8.55
N SER A 98 18.49 0.73 -7.29
CA SER A 98 18.54 2.15 -6.91
C SER A 98 19.95 2.73 -6.95
N ASN A 99 20.98 1.87 -6.86
CA ASN A 99 22.35 2.32 -6.73
C ASN A 99 23.35 1.37 -7.41
N TYR A 100 23.79 1.75 -8.61
CA TYR A 100 24.78 1.00 -9.38
C TYR A 100 26.24 1.29 -9.01
N SER A 101 26.49 2.19 -8.05
CA SER A 101 27.84 2.39 -7.51
C SER A 101 28.21 1.33 -6.47
N VAL A 102 27.21 0.66 -5.88
CA VAL A 102 27.39 -0.38 -4.85
C VAL A 102 27.13 -1.78 -5.40
N ALA A 103 26.23 -1.92 -6.39
CA ALA A 103 25.96 -3.18 -7.09
C ALA A 103 26.15 -2.98 -8.60
N LYS A 104 26.77 -3.93 -9.31
CA LYS A 104 26.84 -3.85 -10.77
C LYS A 104 25.44 -3.95 -11.36
N LYS A 105 25.18 -3.24 -12.47
CA LYS A 105 23.90 -3.37 -13.17
C LYS A 105 23.77 -4.79 -13.73
N THR A 106 22.73 -5.50 -13.30
CA THR A 106 22.37 -6.81 -13.83
C THR A 106 22.04 -6.69 -15.31
N THR A 107 22.58 -7.61 -16.12
CA THR A 107 22.20 -7.77 -17.52
C THR A 107 20.68 -7.93 -17.62
N ALA A 108 20.06 -7.26 -18.59
CA ALA A 108 18.61 -7.30 -18.76
C ALA A 108 18.15 -8.73 -19.11
N GLY A 109 17.14 -9.21 -18.39
CA GLY A 109 16.32 -10.34 -18.80
C GLY A 109 15.14 -9.88 -19.67
N PRO A 110 14.10 -10.73 -19.84
CA PRO A 110 12.87 -10.34 -20.52
C PRO A 110 12.22 -9.12 -19.85
N VAL A 111 11.77 -8.16 -20.66
CA VAL A 111 11.08 -6.95 -20.17
C VAL A 111 9.82 -7.34 -19.40
N PHE A 112 9.55 -6.67 -18.27
CA PHE A 112 8.34 -6.88 -17.47
C PHE A 112 7.07 -6.90 -18.33
N LEU A 113 6.19 -7.88 -18.09
CA LEU A 113 4.99 -8.22 -18.88
C LEU A 113 5.19 -8.64 -20.34
N SER A 114 6.42 -8.70 -20.87
CA SER A 114 6.67 -9.32 -22.16
C SER A 114 6.31 -10.82 -22.14
N GLU A 115 6.11 -11.43 -23.30
CA GLU A 115 5.79 -12.86 -23.36
C GLU A 115 6.85 -13.73 -22.68
N GLY A 116 8.14 -13.41 -22.84
CA GLY A 116 9.23 -14.13 -22.17
C GLY A 116 9.16 -13.99 -20.65
N TRP A 117 8.84 -12.79 -20.14
CA TRP A 117 8.67 -12.57 -18.70
C TRP A 117 7.44 -13.33 -18.15
N MET A 118 6.34 -13.33 -18.89
CA MET A 118 5.12 -14.06 -18.51
C MET A 118 5.35 -15.58 -18.49
N GLN A 119 6.18 -16.13 -19.37
CA GLN A 119 6.57 -17.54 -19.34
C GLN A 119 7.39 -17.89 -18.09
N LEU A 120 8.25 -16.99 -17.62
CA LEU A 120 8.97 -17.15 -16.35
C LEU A 120 8.01 -17.14 -15.16
N LEU A 121 7.03 -16.23 -15.15
CA LEU A 121 5.97 -16.20 -14.13
C LEU A 121 5.20 -17.52 -14.09
N GLU A 122 4.77 -18.03 -15.25
CA GLU A 122 4.06 -19.32 -15.34
C GLU A 122 4.91 -20.49 -14.83
N HIS A 123 6.21 -20.50 -15.16
CA HIS A 123 7.15 -21.49 -14.66
C HIS A 123 7.28 -21.42 -13.14
N ALA A 124 7.45 -20.22 -12.56
CA ALA A 124 7.51 -20.01 -11.12
C ALA A 124 6.23 -20.49 -10.42
N VAL A 125 5.05 -20.22 -10.99
CA VAL A 125 3.78 -20.68 -10.44
C VAL A 125 3.65 -22.20 -10.47
N ARG A 126 4.04 -22.87 -11.57
CA ARG A 126 4.03 -24.34 -11.66
C ARG A 126 4.96 -24.98 -10.63
N GLU A 127 6.15 -24.43 -10.47
CA GLU A 127 7.14 -24.94 -9.51
C GLU A 127 6.72 -24.70 -8.07
N ALA A 128 6.13 -23.54 -7.77
CA ALA A 128 5.55 -23.28 -6.45
C ALA A 128 4.40 -24.25 -6.14
N ASP A 129 3.52 -24.56 -7.11
CA ASP A 129 2.45 -25.55 -6.95
C ASP A 129 3.02 -26.93 -6.65
N ARG A 130 4.02 -27.36 -7.43
CA ARG A 130 4.72 -28.65 -7.25
C ARG A 130 5.31 -28.78 -5.85
N LEU A 131 5.84 -27.67 -5.31
CA LEU A 131 6.52 -27.64 -4.01
C LEU A 131 5.58 -27.29 -2.84
N GLY A 132 4.34 -26.90 -3.12
CA GLY A 132 3.38 -26.41 -2.13
C GLY A 132 3.84 -25.11 -1.45
N LEU A 133 4.41 -24.19 -2.23
CA LEU A 133 4.83 -22.86 -1.80
C LEU A 133 3.76 -21.83 -2.19
N GLU A 134 3.70 -20.73 -1.43
CA GLU A 134 2.80 -19.62 -1.71
C GLU A 134 3.53 -18.52 -2.48
N LEU A 135 2.90 -17.92 -3.49
CA LEU A 135 3.43 -16.78 -4.21
C LEU A 135 2.58 -15.53 -3.98
N SER A 136 3.29 -14.41 -3.89
CA SER A 136 2.73 -13.07 -4.02
C SER A 136 3.35 -12.37 -5.22
N MET A 137 2.69 -11.34 -5.76
CA MET A 137 3.21 -10.57 -6.89
C MET A 137 3.09 -9.07 -6.63
N ASN A 138 4.20 -8.33 -6.78
CA ASN A 138 4.16 -6.87 -6.85
C ASN A 138 3.56 -6.41 -8.21
N ILE A 139 2.58 -5.52 -8.21
CA ILE A 139 1.87 -5.15 -9.45
C ILE A 139 2.56 -4.03 -10.25
N THR A 140 3.88 -3.95 -10.20
CA THR A 140 4.70 -3.05 -11.01
C THR A 140 6.14 -3.60 -11.12
N SER A 141 6.90 -3.12 -12.09
CA SER A 141 8.37 -3.18 -11.99
C SER A 141 8.85 -1.98 -11.17
N GLY A 142 9.64 -2.21 -10.12
CA GLY A 142 10.00 -1.21 -9.11
C GLY A 142 9.01 -1.16 -7.93
N TRP A 143 8.99 -0.07 -7.17
CA TRP A 143 8.09 0.07 -6.00
C TRP A 143 7.02 1.15 -6.15
N ASN A 144 7.33 2.28 -6.79
CA ASN A 144 6.31 3.28 -7.14
C ASN A 144 5.47 2.76 -8.31
N PRO A 145 4.17 2.46 -8.11
CA PRO A 145 3.39 1.80 -9.14
C PRO A 145 3.02 2.78 -10.26
N GLY A 146 3.11 2.29 -11.49
CA GLY A 146 2.99 3.10 -12.70
C GLY A 146 3.53 2.33 -13.91
N GLY A 147 3.88 3.07 -14.97
CA GLY A 147 4.50 2.48 -16.15
C GLY A 147 4.31 3.29 -17.42
N PRO A 148 4.81 2.79 -18.56
CA PRO A 148 4.77 3.51 -19.84
C PRO A 148 3.34 3.73 -20.37
N HIS A 149 2.35 2.97 -19.89
CA HIS A 149 0.94 3.11 -20.24
C HIS A 149 0.23 4.27 -19.54
N ILE A 150 0.87 4.90 -18.53
CA ILE A 150 0.25 6.00 -17.78
C ILE A 150 0.42 7.32 -18.55
N THR A 151 -0.71 7.86 -19.00
CA THR A 151 -0.74 9.18 -19.66
C THR A 151 -0.59 10.31 -18.64
N PRO A 152 -0.15 11.52 -19.04
CA PRO A 152 -0.17 12.68 -18.15
C PRO A 152 -1.55 12.96 -17.51
N ALA A 153 -2.65 12.71 -18.22
CA ALA A 153 -4.00 12.89 -17.68
C ALA A 153 -4.36 11.86 -16.59
N ASP A 154 -3.73 10.68 -16.61
CA ASP A 154 -3.92 9.60 -15.63
C ASP A 154 -2.85 9.60 -14.53
N ALA A 155 -1.82 10.45 -14.64
CA ALA A 155 -0.72 10.54 -13.68
C ALA A 155 -1.09 11.32 -12.41
N LEU A 156 -0.30 11.15 -11.35
CA LEU A 156 -0.47 11.83 -10.06
C LEU A 156 -0.46 13.36 -10.19
N LYS A 157 -1.41 14.07 -9.54
CA LYS A 157 -1.68 15.49 -9.78
C LYS A 157 -1.56 16.37 -8.54
N LYS A 158 -1.36 17.66 -8.79
CA LYS A 158 -1.33 18.72 -7.79
C LYS A 158 -2.03 19.99 -8.25
N LEU A 159 -2.57 20.74 -7.29
CA LEU A 159 -3.08 22.10 -7.49
C LEU A 159 -1.95 23.04 -7.95
N THR A 160 -2.28 23.96 -8.84
CA THR A 160 -1.44 25.07 -9.29
C THR A 160 -2.32 26.31 -9.48
N TRP A 161 -1.76 27.51 -9.37
CA TRP A 161 -2.53 28.74 -9.57
C TRP A 161 -1.65 29.86 -10.09
N LYS A 162 -2.29 30.88 -10.67
CA LYS A 162 -1.67 32.17 -10.96
C LYS A 162 -2.65 33.28 -10.64
N GLU A 163 -2.11 34.41 -10.22
CA GLU A 163 -2.90 35.55 -9.79
C GLU A 163 -2.43 36.85 -10.42
N ILE A 164 -3.38 37.76 -10.57
CA ILE A 164 -3.16 39.14 -11.01
C ILE A 164 -3.90 40.08 -10.07
N ARG A 165 -3.42 41.32 -10.03
CA ARG A 165 -4.08 42.42 -9.33
C ARG A 165 -4.72 43.35 -10.35
N VAL A 166 -5.96 43.77 -10.09
CA VAL A 166 -6.71 44.70 -10.93
C VAL A 166 -7.39 45.77 -10.08
N THR A 167 -7.52 46.97 -10.63
CA THR A 167 -8.19 48.11 -10.00
C THR A 167 -9.49 48.39 -10.72
N GLY A 168 -10.59 48.46 -9.98
CA GLY A 168 -11.88 48.91 -10.48
C GLY A 168 -12.28 50.29 -9.95
N PRO A 169 -13.33 50.92 -10.51
CA PRO A 169 -14.24 50.33 -11.51
C PRO A 169 -13.60 50.30 -12.90
N ALA A 170 -13.60 49.13 -13.55
CA ALA A 170 -13.00 48.94 -14.88
C ALA A 170 -13.64 47.78 -15.64
N SER A 171 -13.64 47.83 -16.98
CA SER A 171 -13.97 46.68 -17.83
C SER A 171 -12.69 45.87 -18.08
N PHE A 172 -12.64 44.63 -17.60
CA PHE A 172 -11.52 43.72 -17.79
C PHE A 172 -11.88 42.68 -18.86
N ASP A 173 -11.09 42.60 -19.95
CA ASP A 173 -11.21 41.60 -21.01
C ASP A 173 -9.83 41.14 -21.47
N GLU A 174 -9.18 40.30 -20.66
CA GLU A 174 -7.83 39.82 -20.93
C GLU A 174 -7.72 38.30 -20.75
N ILE A 175 -6.65 37.73 -21.33
CA ILE A 175 -6.25 36.35 -21.10
C ILE A 175 -5.54 36.29 -19.76
N LEU A 176 -6.07 35.50 -18.83
CA LEU A 176 -5.44 35.29 -17.53
C LEU A 176 -4.13 34.51 -17.68
N PRO A 177 -3.08 34.85 -16.92
CA PRO A 177 -1.81 34.14 -16.98
C PRO A 177 -2.00 32.66 -16.68
N MET A 178 -1.26 31.83 -17.40
CA MET A 178 -1.27 30.38 -17.21
C MET A 178 -0.56 30.02 -15.90
N PRO A 179 -1.16 29.21 -15.03
CA PRO A 179 -0.46 28.63 -13.88
C PRO A 179 0.73 27.76 -14.29
N ASP A 180 1.69 27.59 -13.39
CA ASP A 180 2.84 26.74 -13.63
C ASP A 180 2.37 25.31 -13.94
N THR A 181 2.81 24.79 -15.08
CA THR A 181 2.28 23.56 -15.69
C THR A 181 3.39 22.57 -16.00
N LEU A 182 3.15 21.30 -15.69
CA LEU A 182 4.02 20.18 -16.01
C LEU A 182 3.23 19.09 -16.73
N LEU A 183 3.63 18.79 -17.98
CA LEU A 183 3.09 17.75 -18.88
C LEU A 183 1.62 17.90 -19.30
N TRP A 184 0.73 18.39 -18.43
CA TRP A 184 -0.71 18.47 -18.64
C TRP A 184 -1.34 19.48 -17.67
N TYR A 185 -2.44 20.13 -18.06
CA TYR A 185 -3.14 21.11 -17.22
C TYR A 185 -4.65 21.07 -17.44
N GLN A 186 -5.40 21.33 -16.37
CA GLN A 186 -6.83 21.61 -16.45
C GLN A 186 -7.25 22.69 -15.44
N ASP A 187 -8.12 23.60 -15.87
CA ASP A 187 -8.71 24.63 -15.01
C ASP A 187 -9.66 24.02 -13.96
N ILE A 188 -9.70 24.62 -12.77
CA ILE A 188 -10.63 24.30 -11.68
C ILE A 188 -11.67 25.40 -11.58
N THR A 189 -11.22 26.62 -11.29
CA THR A 189 -12.08 27.77 -11.08
C THR A 189 -11.27 29.07 -11.23
N VAL A 190 -11.96 30.16 -11.55
CA VAL A 190 -11.43 31.52 -11.41
C VAL A 190 -12.19 32.23 -10.30
N GLN A 191 -11.47 32.84 -9.36
CA GLN A 191 -12.08 33.61 -8.28
C GLN A 191 -11.49 35.01 -8.19
N ALA A 192 -12.28 35.95 -7.68
CA ALA A 192 -11.80 37.26 -7.28
C ALA A 192 -12.16 37.56 -5.82
N PHE A 193 -11.28 38.27 -5.13
CA PHE A 193 -11.53 38.79 -3.78
C PHE A 193 -10.79 40.13 -3.59
N PRO A 194 -11.24 40.99 -2.65
CA PRO A 194 -10.59 42.26 -2.39
C PRO A 194 -9.11 42.09 -2.02
N ALA A 195 -8.23 42.90 -2.61
CA ALA A 195 -6.83 42.92 -2.26
C ALA A 195 -6.61 43.56 -0.89
N ALA A 196 -5.54 43.16 -0.19
CA ALA A 196 -5.13 43.87 1.01
C ALA A 196 -4.72 45.32 0.67
N PRO A 197 -4.95 46.28 1.59
CA PRO A 197 -4.45 47.65 1.44
C PRO A 197 -2.95 47.66 1.19
N GLU A 198 -2.47 48.61 0.39
CA GLU A 198 -1.05 48.76 0.07
C GLU A 198 -0.20 48.84 1.34
N GLY A 199 0.92 48.11 1.37
CA GLY A 199 1.78 47.99 2.55
C GLY A 199 1.32 46.99 3.64
N LYS A 200 0.17 46.33 3.48
CA LYS A 200 -0.26 45.22 4.36
C LYS A 200 -0.29 43.90 3.59
N ALA A 201 0.52 42.94 3.99
CA ALA A 201 0.48 41.59 3.43
C ALA A 201 -0.79 40.85 3.91
N LEU A 202 -1.39 40.03 3.04
CA LEU A 202 -2.34 39.03 3.49
C LEU A 202 -1.62 38.04 4.41
N SER A 203 -2.37 37.61 5.42
CA SER A 203 -1.82 36.80 6.50
C SER A 203 -1.55 35.38 6.03
N GLN A 204 -0.37 34.87 6.40
CA GLN A 204 0.06 33.53 6.05
C GLN A 204 -0.30 32.51 7.14
N ILE A 205 -0.51 31.26 6.70
CA ILE A 205 -0.82 30.12 7.54
C ILE A 205 0.49 29.41 7.91
N LEU A 206 0.66 29.06 9.19
CA LEU A 206 1.87 28.41 9.65
C LEU A 206 2.01 27.01 9.03
N ASN A 207 3.20 26.69 8.49
CA ASN A 207 3.47 25.41 7.80
C ASN A 207 2.44 25.09 6.69
N TRP A 208 1.91 26.12 6.03
CA TRP A 208 0.88 25.99 5.01
C TRP A 208 1.23 24.94 3.94
N ASP A 209 2.48 24.88 3.51
CA ASP A 209 2.98 23.98 2.48
C ASP A 209 2.82 22.49 2.88
N ILE A 210 3.06 22.15 4.14
CA ILE A 210 2.79 20.81 4.68
C ILE A 210 1.28 20.59 4.81
N LYS A 211 0.56 21.56 5.37
CA LYS A 211 -0.88 21.47 5.64
C LYS A 211 -1.73 21.36 4.37
N SER A 212 -1.23 21.86 3.25
CA SER A 212 -1.85 21.81 1.91
C SER A 212 -1.26 20.72 1.00
N LEU A 213 -0.36 19.86 1.53
CA LEU A 213 0.31 18.80 0.77
C LEU A 213 1.07 19.31 -0.47
N ASN A 214 1.65 20.52 -0.37
CA ASN A 214 2.65 21.01 -1.32
C ASN A 214 4.07 20.57 -0.93
N ARG A 215 4.25 20.09 0.31
CA ARG A 215 5.49 19.45 0.79
C ARG A 215 5.17 18.30 1.73
N ALA A 216 5.99 17.24 1.70
CA ALA A 216 5.86 16.11 2.61
C ALA A 216 6.12 16.51 4.07
N LEU A 217 5.45 15.80 5.00
CA LEU A 217 5.58 16.05 6.45
C LEU A 217 6.94 15.59 7.00
N GLY A 218 7.53 14.56 6.39
CA GLY A 218 8.83 14.00 6.72
C GLY A 218 9.24 12.91 5.73
N TRP A 219 10.39 12.26 5.97
CA TRP A 219 10.88 11.17 5.12
C TRP A 219 11.01 9.85 5.88
N LYS A 220 11.53 9.86 7.10
CA LYS A 220 11.78 8.66 7.91
C LYS A 220 11.42 8.88 9.37
N GLY A 221 11.07 7.80 10.07
CA GLY A 221 10.83 7.78 11.51
C GLY A 221 9.53 8.44 11.96
N ILE A 222 9.49 8.94 13.20
CA ILE A 222 8.30 9.56 13.79
C ILE A 222 8.05 10.92 13.12
N TYR A 223 6.91 11.06 12.46
CA TYR A 223 6.57 12.30 11.78
C TYR A 223 6.22 13.43 12.75
N PRO A 224 6.63 14.68 12.46
CA PRO A 224 6.43 15.82 13.36
C PRO A 224 4.99 16.36 13.30
N LEU A 225 4.02 15.60 13.82
CA LEU A 225 2.58 15.95 13.79
C LEU A 225 2.27 17.31 14.41
N TYR A 226 3.12 17.82 15.33
CA TYR A 226 2.98 19.16 15.89
C TYR A 226 3.03 20.27 14.83
N LYS A 227 3.64 20.04 13.65
CA LYS A 227 3.65 21.00 12.52
C LYS A 227 2.28 21.20 11.89
N LEU A 228 1.34 20.27 12.11
CA LEU A 228 -0.04 20.38 11.62
C LEU A 228 -0.92 21.24 12.52
N ARG A 229 -0.46 21.60 13.72
CA ARG A 229 -1.20 22.47 14.64
C ARG A 229 -1.10 23.93 14.18
N GLU A 230 -2.18 24.68 14.29
CA GLU A 230 -2.15 26.15 14.21
C GLU A 230 -2.04 26.75 15.62
N VAL A 231 -1.32 27.86 15.74
CA VAL A 231 -1.12 28.58 17.01
C VAL A 231 -1.22 30.09 16.79
N GLY A 232 -1.68 30.81 17.82
CA GLY A 232 -1.75 32.28 17.82
C GLY A 232 -3.14 32.84 17.57
N SER A 233 -3.25 34.17 17.66
CA SER A 233 -4.49 34.90 17.37
C SER A 233 -4.69 35.09 15.87
N ASP A 234 -5.93 35.41 15.50
CA ASP A 234 -6.23 35.85 14.16
C ASP A 234 -5.36 37.04 13.75
N PRO A 235 -4.93 37.09 12.49
CA PRO A 235 -4.15 38.20 12.00
C PRO A 235 -5.03 39.44 11.77
N ALA A 236 -4.41 40.60 11.61
CA ALA A 236 -5.10 41.87 11.39
C ALA A 236 -5.94 41.90 10.09
N LEU A 237 -5.64 41.04 9.11
CA LEU A 237 -6.36 40.94 7.84
C LEU A 237 -6.67 39.48 7.50
N THR A 238 -7.95 39.15 7.35
CA THR A 238 -8.44 37.87 6.83
C THR A 238 -9.40 38.11 5.68
N LEU A 239 -9.58 37.12 4.81
CA LEU A 239 -10.56 37.17 3.73
C LEU A 239 -11.93 36.76 4.24
N ASP A 240 -12.92 37.60 4.01
CA ASP A 240 -14.32 37.26 4.25
C ASP A 240 -14.78 36.24 3.18
N PRO A 241 -15.19 35.01 3.57
CA PRO A 241 -15.61 33.98 2.62
C PRO A 241 -16.78 34.39 1.73
N ASP A 242 -17.63 35.32 2.18
CA ASP A 242 -18.79 35.78 1.40
C ASP A 242 -18.43 36.89 0.41
N LYS A 243 -17.20 37.42 0.47
CA LYS A 243 -16.64 38.37 -0.51
C LYS A 243 -15.81 37.71 -1.61
N ILE A 244 -15.71 36.38 -1.61
CA ILE A 244 -15.04 35.62 -2.66
C ILE A 244 -16.03 35.37 -3.80
N ILE A 245 -15.73 35.94 -4.97
CA ILE A 245 -16.58 35.90 -6.15
C ILE A 245 -16.08 34.81 -7.10
N ARG A 246 -16.96 33.90 -7.53
CA ARG A 246 -16.66 32.95 -8.61
C ARG A 246 -16.87 33.60 -9.97
N LEU A 247 -15.85 33.54 -10.81
CA LEU A 247 -15.81 34.15 -12.14
C LEU A 247 -15.87 33.12 -13.27
N ASP A 248 -16.24 31.87 -12.97
CA ASP A 248 -16.25 30.78 -13.97
C ASP A 248 -17.17 31.10 -15.15
N LYS A 249 -18.35 31.68 -14.89
CA LYS A 249 -19.30 32.10 -15.94
C LYS A 249 -18.79 33.27 -16.80
N HIS A 250 -17.78 33.97 -16.32
CA HIS A 250 -17.13 35.10 -16.99
C HIS A 250 -15.85 34.68 -17.70
N THR A 251 -15.46 33.40 -17.57
CA THR A 251 -14.20 32.87 -18.09
C THR A 251 -14.48 31.88 -19.21
N SER A 252 -13.79 32.04 -20.34
CA SER A 252 -13.82 31.08 -21.44
C SER A 252 -12.46 31.02 -22.12
N ASN A 253 -11.94 29.80 -22.32
CA ASN A 253 -10.62 29.55 -22.93
C ASN A 253 -9.49 30.38 -22.30
N GLY A 254 -9.50 30.52 -20.97
CA GLY A 254 -8.53 31.32 -20.22
C GLY A 254 -8.71 32.84 -20.32
N ARG A 255 -9.64 33.35 -21.13
CA ARG A 255 -10.00 34.78 -21.19
C ARG A 255 -11.11 35.10 -20.20
N LEU A 256 -10.91 36.13 -19.38
CA LEU A 256 -11.88 36.62 -18.41
C LEU A 256 -12.50 37.93 -18.91
N ARG A 257 -13.83 37.98 -18.93
CA ARG A 257 -14.63 39.18 -19.23
C ARG A 257 -15.44 39.59 -18.02
N TRP A 258 -14.98 40.60 -17.29
CA TRP A 258 -15.56 41.00 -16.01
C TRP A 258 -15.56 42.52 -15.81
N ASN A 259 -16.70 43.06 -15.37
CA ASN A 259 -16.80 44.43 -14.91
C ASN A 259 -16.32 44.48 -13.45
N VAL A 260 -15.07 44.87 -13.25
CA VAL A 260 -14.42 44.92 -11.93
C VAL A 260 -15.11 46.00 -11.09
N PRO A 261 -15.67 45.66 -9.90
CA PRO A 261 -16.25 46.65 -9.00
C PRO A 261 -15.20 47.63 -8.46
N ALA A 262 -15.64 48.79 -7.97
CA ALA A 262 -14.74 49.77 -7.35
C ALA A 262 -13.84 49.14 -6.27
N GLY A 263 -12.54 49.47 -6.32
CA GLY A 263 -11.54 48.99 -5.37
C GLY A 263 -10.46 48.10 -6.00
N GLU A 264 -9.58 47.60 -5.15
CA GLU A 264 -8.47 46.71 -5.53
C GLU A 264 -8.87 45.25 -5.39
N TRP A 265 -8.62 44.44 -6.42
CA TRP A 265 -8.99 43.03 -6.46
C TRP A 265 -7.81 42.15 -6.83
N ILE A 266 -7.76 40.96 -6.23
CA ILE A 266 -6.92 39.85 -6.67
C ILE A 266 -7.82 38.88 -7.43
N ILE A 267 -7.43 38.54 -8.66
CA ILE A 267 -8.04 37.47 -9.45
C ILE A 267 -7.09 36.28 -9.42
N VAL A 268 -7.57 35.11 -9.02
CA VAL A 268 -6.81 33.86 -8.98
C VAL A 268 -7.41 32.85 -9.95
N ARG A 269 -6.60 32.37 -10.89
CA ARG A 269 -6.90 31.24 -11.77
C ARG A 269 -6.32 29.97 -11.17
N TYR A 270 -7.18 29.08 -10.73
CA TYR A 270 -6.82 27.79 -10.16
C TYR A 270 -6.90 26.72 -11.25
N GLY A 271 -5.90 25.84 -11.26
CA GLY A 271 -5.88 24.64 -12.07
C GLY A 271 -5.16 23.51 -11.35
N TYR A 272 -4.99 22.39 -12.03
CA TYR A 272 -4.17 21.29 -11.55
C TYR A 272 -3.36 20.70 -12.70
N THR A 273 -2.21 20.14 -12.35
CA THR A 273 -1.19 19.67 -13.27
C THR A 273 -0.50 18.41 -12.73
N CYS A 274 0.33 17.75 -13.53
CA CYS A 274 1.08 16.58 -13.06
C CYS A 274 2.08 16.96 -11.98
N THR A 275 2.31 16.04 -11.03
CA THR A 275 3.44 16.12 -10.09
C THR A 275 4.78 15.82 -10.76
N GLY A 276 4.75 15.02 -11.83
CA GLY A 276 5.95 14.46 -12.47
C GLY A 276 6.46 13.18 -11.81
N ALA A 277 5.75 12.64 -10.81
CA ALA A 277 6.11 11.39 -10.16
C ALA A 277 6.21 10.24 -11.18
N ARG A 278 7.26 9.43 -11.06
CA ARG A 278 7.57 8.31 -11.94
C ARG A 278 7.64 7.00 -11.15
N VAL A 279 7.61 5.90 -11.88
CA VAL A 279 8.06 4.61 -11.34
C VAL A 279 9.49 4.74 -10.83
N SER A 280 9.82 4.03 -9.76
CA SER A 280 11.16 4.04 -9.15
C SER A 280 11.85 2.73 -9.45
N THR A 281 13.14 2.81 -9.81
CA THR A 281 14.00 1.64 -10.09
C THR A 281 13.35 0.56 -10.94
N ALA A 282 12.61 0.96 -11.96
CA ALA A 282 12.01 0.00 -12.88
C ALA A 282 13.11 -0.74 -13.67
N SER A 283 12.83 -1.98 -14.05
CA SER A 283 13.63 -2.72 -15.03
C SER A 283 13.65 -1.99 -16.38
N ASP A 284 14.67 -2.26 -17.17
CA ASP A 284 14.81 -1.71 -18.52
C ASP A 284 13.55 -2.00 -19.34
N GLY A 285 13.00 -0.95 -19.96
CA GLY A 285 11.75 -1.03 -20.75
C GLY A 285 10.45 -0.74 -19.99
N TRP A 286 10.47 -0.51 -18.67
CA TRP A 286 9.27 -0.22 -17.87
C TRP A 286 9.18 1.21 -17.29
N ASP A 287 10.03 2.14 -17.72
CA ASP A 287 9.96 3.53 -17.23
C ASP A 287 8.65 4.24 -17.63
N GLY A 288 8.16 5.14 -16.77
CA GLY A 288 6.90 5.85 -16.98
C GLY A 288 6.42 6.65 -15.77
N LEU A 289 5.25 7.27 -15.91
CA LEU A 289 4.61 8.05 -14.85
C LEU A 289 3.95 7.13 -13.81
N SER A 290 3.89 7.60 -12.57
CA SER A 290 3.03 6.99 -11.55
C SER A 290 1.60 7.47 -11.71
N PHE A 291 0.63 6.56 -11.57
CA PHE A 291 -0.78 6.87 -11.76
C PHE A 291 -1.34 7.73 -10.61
N ASP A 292 -2.49 8.35 -10.86
CA ASP A 292 -3.22 9.14 -9.88
C ASP A 292 -3.90 8.27 -8.83
N HIS A 293 -3.29 8.16 -7.65
CA HIS A 293 -3.77 7.33 -6.54
C HIS A 293 -5.08 7.85 -5.92
N LEU A 294 -5.51 9.07 -6.23
CA LEU A 294 -6.80 9.60 -5.80
C LEU A 294 -7.91 9.23 -6.80
N SER A 295 -7.56 8.75 -7.99
CA SER A 295 -8.50 8.47 -9.08
C SER A 295 -8.79 6.96 -9.21
N PRO A 296 -10.05 6.52 -9.03
CA PRO A 296 -10.40 5.12 -9.22
C PRO A 296 -10.29 4.70 -10.69
N GLU A 297 -10.46 5.63 -11.63
CA GLU A 297 -10.28 5.38 -13.07
C GLU A 297 -8.80 5.09 -13.39
N ALA A 298 -7.88 5.89 -12.86
CA ALA A 298 -6.46 5.70 -13.08
C ALA A 298 -5.96 4.38 -12.48
N PHE A 299 -6.43 4.04 -11.27
CA PHE A 299 -6.13 2.74 -10.66
C PHE A 299 -6.67 1.57 -11.51
N ARG A 300 -7.92 1.62 -11.98
CA ARG A 300 -8.48 0.57 -12.85
C ARG A 300 -7.70 0.40 -14.14
N LYS A 301 -7.27 1.49 -14.78
CA LYS A 301 -6.41 1.43 -15.97
C LYS A 301 -5.10 0.71 -15.67
N HIS A 302 -4.45 1.02 -14.54
CA HIS A 302 -3.23 0.36 -14.13
C HIS A 302 -3.46 -1.13 -13.80
N PHE A 303 -4.49 -1.45 -13.02
CA PHE A 303 -4.87 -2.83 -12.69
C PHE A 303 -5.14 -3.67 -13.94
N ASN A 304 -5.91 -3.14 -14.89
CA ASN A 304 -6.22 -3.84 -16.15
C ASN A 304 -4.99 -4.04 -17.05
N ALA A 305 -4.05 -3.09 -17.04
CA ALA A 305 -2.85 -3.16 -17.85
C ALA A 305 -1.78 -4.10 -17.26
N VAL A 306 -1.75 -4.27 -15.93
CA VAL A 306 -0.66 -4.96 -15.23
C VAL A 306 -1.15 -6.18 -14.46
N ALA A 307 -1.98 -5.96 -13.44
CA ALA A 307 -2.44 -7.03 -12.55
C ALA A 307 -3.28 -8.07 -13.30
N LEU A 308 -4.22 -7.64 -14.15
CA LEU A 308 -5.15 -8.56 -14.82
C LEU A 308 -4.43 -9.56 -15.76
N PRO A 309 -3.49 -9.15 -16.63
CA PRO A 309 -2.68 -10.10 -17.40
C PRO A 309 -1.89 -11.10 -16.53
N ILE A 310 -1.25 -10.62 -15.45
CA ILE A 310 -0.50 -11.44 -14.50
C ILE A 310 -1.41 -12.51 -13.89
N ILE A 311 -2.56 -12.10 -13.34
CA ILE A 311 -3.55 -12.99 -12.73
C ILE A 311 -3.98 -14.07 -13.75
N GLY A 312 -4.32 -13.64 -14.97
CA GLY A 312 -4.78 -14.54 -16.02
C GLY A 312 -3.77 -15.61 -16.42
N ARG A 313 -2.48 -15.28 -16.48
CA ARG A 313 -1.40 -16.26 -16.77
C ARG A 313 -1.11 -17.14 -15.57
N ALA A 314 -0.97 -16.56 -14.38
CA ALA A 314 -0.69 -17.29 -13.16
C ALA A 314 -1.78 -18.33 -12.84
N GLN A 315 -3.07 -17.99 -12.94
CA GLN A 315 -4.17 -18.92 -12.67
C GLN A 315 -4.27 -20.07 -13.68
N LYS A 316 -3.83 -19.86 -14.93
CA LYS A 316 -3.72 -20.94 -15.92
C LYS A 316 -2.56 -21.89 -15.60
N ALA A 317 -1.49 -21.37 -15.03
CA ALA A 317 -0.31 -22.14 -14.67
C ALA A 317 -0.48 -22.93 -13.37
N GLY A 318 -1.22 -22.42 -12.39
CA GLY A 318 -1.39 -23.05 -11.09
C GLY A 318 -2.19 -22.23 -10.08
N LYS A 319 -2.11 -22.63 -8.81
CA LYS A 319 -2.89 -22.06 -7.70
C LYS A 319 -2.03 -21.36 -6.64
N SER A 320 -0.72 -21.31 -6.81
CA SER A 320 0.22 -20.79 -5.81
C SER A 320 0.19 -19.28 -5.66
N LEU A 321 -0.19 -18.52 -6.70
CA LEU A 321 -0.42 -17.09 -6.54
C LEU A 321 -1.64 -16.87 -5.63
N LYS A 322 -1.40 -16.30 -4.44
CA LYS A 322 -2.43 -16.04 -3.42
C LYS A 322 -2.65 -14.56 -3.15
N TYR A 323 -1.61 -13.74 -3.34
CA TYR A 323 -1.67 -12.33 -3.01
C TYR A 323 -1.09 -11.44 -4.10
N LEU A 324 -1.65 -10.24 -4.21
CA LEU A 324 -1.03 -9.12 -4.91
C LEU A 324 -0.50 -8.10 -3.88
N ALA A 325 0.54 -7.37 -4.26
CA ALA A 325 1.18 -6.39 -3.39
C ALA A 325 1.48 -5.10 -4.15
N THR A 326 1.59 -4.02 -3.39
CA THR A 326 2.31 -2.81 -3.76
C THR A 326 3.22 -2.46 -2.60
N ASP A 327 4.42 -2.04 -2.92
CA ASP A 327 5.40 -1.62 -1.93
C ASP A 327 5.04 -0.26 -1.29
N SER A 328 5.92 0.29 -0.47
CA SER A 328 5.70 1.51 0.30
C SER A 328 5.65 2.77 -0.58
N TRP A 329 4.99 3.81 -0.07
CA TRP A 329 4.74 5.05 -0.83
C TRP A 329 5.99 5.93 -0.92
N GLU A 330 6.53 6.15 -2.13
CA GLU A 330 7.66 7.07 -2.37
C GLU A 330 7.42 8.06 -3.52
N MET A 331 6.16 8.38 -3.81
CA MET A 331 5.79 9.24 -4.95
C MET A 331 5.70 10.73 -4.59
N GLY A 332 6.11 11.09 -3.38
CA GLY A 332 5.98 12.43 -2.84
C GLY A 332 4.54 12.74 -2.42
N VAL A 333 4.09 13.97 -2.69
CA VAL A 333 2.77 14.46 -2.30
C VAL A 333 1.84 14.59 -3.50
N ALA A 334 0.56 14.34 -3.26
CA ALA A 334 -0.53 14.61 -4.18
C ALA A 334 -1.64 15.33 -3.42
N ASN A 335 -2.30 16.29 -4.08
CA ASN A 335 -3.31 17.10 -3.42
C ASN A 335 -4.50 17.47 -4.32
N TRP A 336 -4.60 16.87 -5.51
CA TRP A 336 -5.74 17.09 -6.38
C TRP A 336 -6.00 15.90 -7.31
N THR A 337 -7.24 15.75 -7.75
CA THR A 337 -7.66 14.84 -8.83
C THR A 337 -8.87 15.44 -9.57
N ARG A 338 -9.31 14.82 -10.67
CA ARG A 338 -10.33 15.37 -11.57
C ARG A 338 -11.62 15.78 -10.85
N ASP A 339 -12.16 14.89 -10.00
CA ASP A 339 -13.40 15.16 -9.25
C ASP A 339 -13.13 15.39 -7.75
N PHE A 340 -11.99 16.01 -7.42
CA PHE A 340 -11.68 16.31 -6.02
C PHE A 340 -12.78 17.13 -5.32
N PRO A 341 -13.47 18.10 -5.96
CA PRO A 341 -14.61 18.77 -5.33
C PRO A 341 -15.80 17.88 -5.02
N GLY A 342 -16.10 16.89 -5.88
CA GLY A 342 -17.11 15.87 -5.62
C GLY A 342 -16.73 15.00 -4.42
N GLU A 343 -15.49 14.51 -4.39
CA GLU A 343 -14.96 13.70 -3.28
C GLU A 343 -14.94 14.47 -1.96
N PHE A 344 -14.48 15.72 -1.97
CA PHE A 344 -14.48 16.57 -0.78
C PHE A 344 -15.90 16.75 -0.22
N ARG A 345 -16.88 17.04 -1.08
CA ARG A 345 -18.27 17.18 -0.65
C ARG A 345 -18.83 15.87 -0.12
N LYS A 346 -18.53 14.73 -0.77
CA LYS A 346 -18.92 13.38 -0.33
C LYS A 346 -18.40 13.08 1.08
N TYR A 347 -17.12 13.38 1.34
CA TYR A 347 -16.48 13.03 2.60
C TYR A 347 -16.71 14.04 3.73
N ARG A 348 -16.80 15.33 3.43
CA ARG A 348 -16.81 16.43 4.43
C ARG A 348 -18.16 17.14 4.54
N GLY A 349 -19.06 16.96 3.57
CA GLY A 349 -20.44 17.47 3.65
C GLY A 349 -20.62 18.95 3.30
N TYR A 350 -19.59 19.63 2.78
CA TYR A 350 -19.69 21.04 2.36
C TYR A 350 -18.87 21.33 1.10
N ASP A 351 -19.08 22.52 0.52
CA ASP A 351 -18.38 22.96 -0.69
C ASP A 351 -17.05 23.66 -0.35
N LEU A 352 -15.94 23.14 -0.86
CA LEU A 352 -14.61 23.70 -0.64
C LEU A 352 -14.36 25.02 -1.38
N MET A 353 -15.20 25.39 -2.36
CA MET A 353 -14.92 26.51 -3.28
C MET A 353 -14.74 27.84 -2.54
N LYS A 354 -15.49 28.08 -1.45
CA LYS A 354 -15.33 29.29 -0.62
C LYS A 354 -13.97 29.36 0.11
N TYR A 355 -13.23 28.26 0.16
CA TYR A 355 -11.98 28.13 0.91
C TYR A 355 -10.77 27.90 -0.01
N MET A 356 -10.93 27.93 -1.34
CA MET A 356 -9.82 27.83 -2.29
C MET A 356 -8.67 28.81 -2.00
N PRO A 357 -8.88 30.06 -1.55
CA PRO A 357 -7.77 30.94 -1.20
C PRO A 357 -6.89 30.40 -0.05
N VAL A 358 -7.43 29.54 0.83
CA VAL A 358 -6.65 28.85 1.85
C VAL A 358 -5.57 27.97 1.23
N LEU A 359 -5.83 27.35 0.08
CA LEU A 359 -4.85 26.59 -0.71
C LEU A 359 -3.85 27.48 -1.48
N THR A 360 -3.85 28.79 -1.21
CA THR A 360 -2.86 29.76 -1.74
C THR A 360 -2.19 30.55 -0.62
N ASN A 361 -2.17 29.96 0.59
CA ASN A 361 -1.58 30.52 1.80
C ASN A 361 -2.27 31.81 2.32
N ARG A 362 -3.60 31.87 2.25
CA ARG A 362 -4.40 33.00 2.76
C ARG A 362 -5.37 32.55 3.83
N VAL A 363 -5.48 33.32 4.92
CA VAL A 363 -6.50 33.07 5.96
C VAL A 363 -7.87 33.52 5.47
N VAL A 364 -8.84 32.59 5.40
CA VAL A 364 -10.26 32.84 5.10
C VAL A 364 -11.08 32.69 6.39
N GLY A 365 -11.84 33.72 6.74
CA GLY A 365 -12.54 33.85 8.02
C GLY A 365 -11.55 34.05 9.17
N SER A 366 -11.18 32.96 9.84
CA SER A 366 -10.22 32.93 10.95
C SER A 366 -9.11 31.90 10.69
N ARG A 367 -8.04 31.96 11.49
CA ARG A 367 -6.98 30.93 11.51
C ARG A 367 -7.56 29.56 11.82
N GLU A 368 -8.43 29.48 12.82
CA GLU A 368 -9.09 28.23 13.19
C GLU A 368 -9.90 27.66 12.03
N LEU A 369 -10.71 28.50 11.36
CA LEU A 369 -11.51 28.06 10.22
C LEU A 369 -10.65 27.58 9.05
N SER A 370 -9.58 28.32 8.73
CA SER A 370 -8.65 27.95 7.65
C SER A 370 -7.88 26.66 7.97
N ASP A 371 -7.47 26.46 9.23
CA ASP A 371 -6.75 25.26 9.66
C ASP A 371 -7.66 24.02 9.65
N ARG A 372 -8.91 24.17 10.09
CA ARG A 372 -9.94 23.12 9.98
C ARG A 372 -10.19 22.73 8.53
N PHE A 373 -10.31 23.71 7.63
CA PHE A 373 -10.41 23.44 6.20
C PHE A 373 -9.19 22.67 5.67
N LEU A 374 -7.96 23.05 6.03
CA LEU A 374 -6.77 22.33 5.62
C LEU A 374 -6.71 20.91 6.19
N LYS A 375 -7.21 20.70 7.42
CA LYS A 375 -7.38 19.34 7.98
C LYS A 375 -8.35 18.52 7.14
N ASP A 376 -9.54 19.04 6.86
CA ASP A 376 -10.56 18.37 6.05
C ASP A 376 -10.06 18.06 4.63
N PHE A 377 -9.27 18.98 4.06
CA PHE A 377 -8.60 18.80 2.77
C PHE A 377 -7.60 17.63 2.80
N ARG A 378 -6.72 17.56 3.80
CA ARG A 378 -5.76 16.45 3.94
C ARG A 378 -6.47 15.13 4.19
N GLN A 379 -7.49 15.10 5.04
CA GLN A 379 -8.25 13.89 5.31
C GLN A 379 -8.99 13.43 4.06
N THR A 380 -9.55 14.33 3.25
CA THR A 380 -10.16 13.98 1.95
C THR A 380 -9.15 13.33 1.01
N VAL A 381 -7.91 13.82 0.94
CA VAL A 381 -6.85 13.16 0.15
C VAL A 381 -6.60 11.74 0.66
N GLY A 382 -6.47 11.56 1.98
CA GLY A 382 -6.30 10.24 2.58
C GLY A 382 -7.49 9.30 2.35
N ASP A 383 -8.72 9.82 2.41
CA ASP A 383 -9.96 9.10 2.11
C ASP A 383 -9.98 8.62 0.66
N CYS A 384 -9.60 9.49 -0.30
CA CYS A 384 -9.48 9.12 -1.70
C CYS A 384 -8.45 8.01 -1.91
N VAL A 385 -7.24 8.12 -1.33
CA VAL A 385 -6.22 7.06 -1.49
C VAL A 385 -6.71 5.74 -0.88
N ALA A 386 -7.36 5.78 0.28
CA ALA A 386 -7.90 4.57 0.91
C ALA A 386 -8.98 3.91 0.05
N ASP A 387 -9.99 4.67 -0.41
CA ASP A 387 -11.16 4.11 -1.07
C ASP A 387 -10.95 3.89 -2.58
N ASN A 388 -10.35 4.86 -3.26
CA ASN A 388 -10.20 4.83 -4.72
C ASN A 388 -8.98 4.03 -5.19
N CYS A 389 -8.02 3.72 -4.29
CA CYS A 389 -6.87 2.87 -4.59
C CYS A 389 -6.92 1.55 -3.79
N TYR A 390 -6.78 1.58 -2.46
CA TYR A 390 -6.55 0.35 -1.70
C TYR A 390 -7.80 -0.53 -1.50
N VAL A 391 -8.97 0.05 -1.20
CA VAL A 391 -10.24 -0.70 -1.15
C VAL A 391 -10.53 -1.28 -2.52
N LEU A 392 -10.39 -0.46 -3.57
CA LEU A 392 -10.59 -0.91 -4.94
C LEU A 392 -9.60 -2.01 -5.36
N PHE A 393 -8.34 -1.95 -4.92
CA PHE A 393 -7.34 -3.00 -5.14
C PHE A 393 -7.77 -4.32 -4.51
N ARG A 394 -8.23 -4.29 -3.25
CA ARG A 394 -8.73 -5.49 -2.56
C ARG A 394 -9.91 -6.07 -3.30
N ASP A 395 -10.90 -5.24 -3.62
CA ASP A 395 -12.16 -5.69 -4.22
C ASP A 395 -11.93 -6.30 -5.60
N LEU A 396 -11.14 -5.64 -6.46
CA LEU A 396 -10.77 -6.18 -7.77
C LEU A 396 -9.95 -7.48 -7.67
N SER A 397 -9.05 -7.59 -6.69
CA SER A 397 -8.28 -8.82 -6.48
C SER A 397 -9.16 -9.98 -6.00
N ALA A 398 -10.14 -9.68 -5.15
CA ALA A 398 -11.08 -10.66 -4.61
C ALA A 398 -12.00 -11.27 -5.68
N GLU A 399 -12.32 -10.52 -6.75
CA GLU A 399 -13.04 -11.06 -7.92
C GLU A 399 -12.33 -12.26 -8.56
N TYR A 400 -11.01 -12.37 -8.40
CA TYR A 400 -10.18 -13.47 -8.87
C TYR A 400 -9.77 -14.44 -7.75
N GLY A 401 -10.35 -14.33 -6.55
CA GLY A 401 -10.00 -15.17 -5.40
C GLY A 401 -8.60 -14.91 -4.83
N LEU A 402 -8.04 -13.72 -5.08
CA LEU A 402 -6.76 -13.27 -4.54
C LEU A 402 -6.97 -12.28 -3.39
N MET A 403 -5.98 -12.24 -2.51
CA MET A 403 -5.90 -11.31 -1.38
C MET A 403 -4.84 -10.22 -1.68
N ILE A 404 -4.70 -9.21 -0.83
CA ILE A 404 -3.67 -8.18 -0.96
C ILE A 404 -2.88 -7.97 0.33
N HIS A 405 -1.62 -7.55 0.21
CA HIS A 405 -0.79 -7.14 1.37
C HIS A 405 0.10 -5.91 1.09
N PRO A 406 -0.46 -4.76 0.69
CA PRO A 406 0.34 -3.58 0.39
C PRO A 406 1.05 -3.01 1.64
N GLU A 407 2.22 -2.41 1.46
CA GLU A 407 2.93 -1.64 2.51
C GLU A 407 2.38 -0.20 2.65
N ALA A 408 1.06 -0.06 2.50
CA ALA A 408 0.35 1.21 2.29
C ALA A 408 0.56 2.29 3.37
N GLY A 409 1.02 1.90 4.57
CA GLY A 409 1.21 2.79 5.73
C GLY A 409 2.58 3.46 5.84
N GLY A 410 3.54 3.14 4.97
CA GLY A 410 4.91 3.64 5.03
C GLY A 410 5.94 2.54 5.30
N PRO A 411 7.22 2.92 5.33
CA PRO A 411 7.80 3.74 6.41
C PRO A 411 8.01 5.21 6.05
N HIS A 412 7.62 5.59 4.84
CA HIS A 412 7.72 6.94 4.29
C HIS A 412 6.41 7.71 4.43
N SER A 413 6.50 9.04 4.49
CA SER A 413 5.34 9.90 4.73
C SER A 413 4.38 9.84 3.54
N ALA A 414 3.33 9.05 3.66
CA ALA A 414 2.22 9.02 2.72
C ALA A 414 1.09 9.99 3.16
N PRO A 415 0.33 10.59 2.23
CA PRO A 415 -0.79 11.46 2.54
C PRO A 415 -2.05 10.65 2.91
N VAL A 416 -1.94 9.75 3.90
CA VAL A 416 -2.98 8.77 4.26
C VAL A 416 -3.14 8.65 5.78
N ASP A 417 -4.28 8.12 6.21
CA ASP A 417 -4.38 7.49 7.53
C ASP A 417 -3.77 6.09 7.46
N GLY A 418 -2.56 5.95 8.02
CA GLY A 418 -1.80 4.71 8.00
C GLY A 418 -2.53 3.51 8.61
N LEU A 419 -3.28 3.69 9.71
CA LEU A 419 -4.01 2.58 10.32
C LEU A 419 -5.11 2.08 9.39
N ARG A 420 -5.88 2.99 8.80
CA ARG A 420 -6.96 2.64 7.89
C ARG A 420 -6.45 1.88 6.68
N VAL A 421 -5.43 2.39 5.99
CA VAL A 421 -4.94 1.76 4.76
C VAL A 421 -4.31 0.39 5.03
N LEU A 422 -3.57 0.25 6.14
CA LEU A 422 -3.03 -1.03 6.58
C LEU A 422 -4.13 -2.04 6.92
N GLY A 423 -5.28 -1.57 7.44
CA GLY A 423 -6.43 -2.40 7.79
C GLY A 423 -7.20 -2.99 6.60
N ILE A 424 -7.00 -2.49 5.38
CA ILE A 424 -7.78 -2.90 4.20
C ILE A 424 -7.42 -4.33 3.77
N GLY A 425 -6.13 -4.60 3.58
CA GLY A 425 -5.62 -5.90 3.11
C GLY A 425 -5.68 -7.00 4.17
N GLU A 426 -5.37 -8.24 3.78
CA GLU A 426 -5.44 -9.41 4.64
C GLU A 426 -4.28 -9.50 5.63
N MET A 427 -3.19 -8.83 5.32
CA MET A 427 -1.95 -8.88 6.08
C MET A 427 -1.30 -7.50 6.08
N PRO A 428 -1.59 -6.66 7.10
CA PRO A 428 -0.86 -5.42 7.34
C PRO A 428 0.64 -5.69 7.35
N MET A 429 1.39 -4.98 6.51
CA MET A 429 2.84 -5.11 6.40
C MET A 429 3.50 -3.81 6.86
N GLY A 430 4.56 -3.93 7.64
CA GLY A 430 5.45 -2.81 7.96
C GLY A 430 6.90 -3.16 7.63
N GLU A 431 7.82 -2.25 7.89
CA GLU A 431 9.22 -2.43 7.48
C GLU A 431 10.17 -2.39 8.68
N PHE A 432 11.24 -3.19 8.64
CA PHE A 432 12.31 -3.11 9.62
C PHE A 432 13.72 -3.32 9.05
N TRP A 433 14.67 -2.59 9.62
CA TRP A 433 16.07 -2.60 9.19
C TRP A 433 16.99 -3.25 10.20
N ALA A 434 18.01 -3.93 9.68
CA ALA A 434 19.15 -4.38 10.44
C ALA A 434 19.84 -3.20 11.13
N ARG A 435 20.44 -3.46 12.29
CA ARG A 435 21.18 -2.41 13.03
C ARG A 435 22.42 -1.99 12.24
N SER A 436 22.48 -0.72 11.84
CA SER A 436 23.64 -0.11 11.17
C SER A 436 24.10 1.12 11.94
N ASN A 437 25.39 1.47 11.77
CA ASN A 437 25.99 2.68 12.32
C ASN A 437 25.91 3.88 11.35
N THR A 438 25.48 3.66 10.10
CA THR A 438 25.52 4.68 9.03
C THR A 438 24.16 4.99 8.43
N HIS A 439 23.22 4.05 8.48
CA HIS A 439 21.89 4.20 7.89
C HIS A 439 20.80 3.72 8.85
N ARG A 440 19.75 4.53 9.07
CA ARG A 440 18.64 4.26 10.02
C ARG A 440 19.14 3.76 11.39
N VAL A 441 20.01 4.56 12.02
CA VAL A 441 20.71 4.20 13.26
C VAL A 441 19.75 4.09 14.45
N ALA A 442 18.80 5.02 14.57
CA ALA A 442 17.87 5.07 15.69
C ALA A 442 16.75 4.03 15.57
N GLU A 443 16.28 3.49 16.72
CA GLU A 443 15.18 2.51 16.73
C GLU A 443 13.92 3.01 16.01
N ALA A 444 13.57 4.28 16.21
CA ALA A 444 12.40 4.89 15.60
C ALA A 444 12.50 5.02 14.06
N GLU A 445 13.71 5.02 13.49
CA GLU A 445 13.91 5.09 12.03
C GLU A 445 13.94 3.70 11.39
N ARG A 446 14.31 2.67 12.16
CA ARG A 446 14.54 1.31 11.68
C ARG A 446 13.40 0.35 11.97
N LEU A 447 12.50 0.64 12.92
CA LEU A 447 11.41 -0.27 13.34
C LEU A 447 10.04 0.33 13.05
N CYS A 448 9.55 0.16 11.83
CA CYS A 448 8.27 0.72 11.37
C CYS A 448 7.14 -0.33 11.39
N VAL A 449 7.07 -1.12 12.47
CA VAL A 449 6.17 -2.29 12.57
C VAL A 449 5.05 -2.14 13.59
N LYS A 450 5.09 -1.12 14.45
CA LYS A 450 4.06 -0.96 15.50
C LYS A 450 2.71 -0.53 14.92
N GLN A 451 2.73 0.24 13.83
CA GLN A 451 1.51 0.69 13.16
C GLN A 451 0.79 -0.48 12.47
N SER A 452 1.51 -1.33 11.72
CA SER A 452 0.93 -2.54 11.10
C SER A 452 0.41 -3.53 12.14
N ALA A 453 1.13 -3.74 13.24
CA ALA A 453 0.64 -4.54 14.36
C ALA A 453 -0.65 -3.96 14.98
N SER A 454 -0.70 -2.64 15.17
CA SER A 454 -1.89 -1.97 15.73
C SER A 454 -3.09 -2.09 14.78
N ALA A 455 -2.89 -1.88 13.48
CA ALA A 455 -3.93 -2.07 12.47
C ALA A 455 -4.45 -3.51 12.48
N ALA A 456 -3.57 -4.52 12.51
CA ALA A 456 -4.00 -5.91 12.57
C ALA A 456 -4.88 -6.21 13.79
N HIS A 457 -4.51 -5.71 14.96
CA HIS A 457 -5.30 -5.94 16.18
C HIS A 457 -6.65 -5.21 16.15
N ILE A 458 -6.69 -3.98 15.64
CA ILE A 458 -7.94 -3.18 15.53
C ILE A 458 -8.90 -3.80 14.52
N TYR A 459 -8.39 -4.23 13.36
CA TYR A 459 -9.19 -4.76 12.25
C TYR A 459 -9.33 -6.29 12.28
N GLY A 460 -8.92 -6.95 13.36
CA GLY A 460 -9.07 -8.41 13.54
C GLY A 460 -8.27 -9.26 12.54
N LYS A 461 -7.14 -8.76 12.04
CA LYS A 461 -6.26 -9.48 11.13
C LYS A 461 -5.35 -10.42 11.91
N ARG A 462 -5.25 -11.67 11.44
CA ARG A 462 -4.42 -12.69 12.07
C ARG A 462 -2.93 -12.46 11.86
N TYR A 463 -2.55 -12.01 10.66
CA TYR A 463 -1.15 -11.84 10.27
C TYR A 463 -0.72 -10.39 10.33
N VAL A 464 0.47 -10.18 10.88
CA VAL A 464 1.23 -8.94 10.80
C VAL A 464 2.52 -9.28 10.08
N ALA A 465 2.64 -8.82 8.84
CA ALA A 465 3.85 -9.01 8.07
C ALA A 465 4.88 -7.93 8.39
N ALA A 466 6.15 -8.25 8.14
CA ALA A 466 7.14 -7.21 7.97
C ALA A 466 8.20 -7.54 6.92
N GLU A 467 8.51 -6.57 6.06
CA GLU A 467 9.72 -6.55 5.25
C GLU A 467 10.93 -6.35 6.15
N GLY A 468 11.91 -7.25 6.05
CA GLY A 468 13.22 -7.07 6.64
C GLY A 468 13.89 -8.38 7.05
N PRO A 469 15.13 -8.33 7.57
CA PRO A 469 15.87 -7.13 7.93
C PRO A 469 16.58 -6.48 6.74
N THR A 470 16.13 -5.30 6.32
CA THR A 470 16.75 -4.53 5.24
C THR A 470 18.05 -3.88 5.74
N SER A 471 19.10 -3.78 4.91
CA SER A 471 20.39 -3.18 5.30
C SER A 471 21.06 -2.42 4.17
N ILE A 472 21.61 -1.22 4.46
CA ILE A 472 22.46 -0.48 3.52
C ILE A 472 23.92 -0.59 3.98
N GLY A 473 24.66 -1.52 3.38
CA GLY A 473 26.13 -1.64 3.41
C GLY A 473 26.83 -1.70 4.79
N PRO A 474 28.08 -2.22 4.85
CA PRO A 474 28.77 -3.09 3.89
C PRO A 474 27.96 -4.35 3.51
N GLN A 475 28.19 -4.88 2.30
CA GLN A 475 27.48 -6.08 1.82
C GLN A 475 28.05 -7.35 2.47
N TRP A 476 27.23 -8.38 2.62
CA TRP A 476 27.63 -9.72 3.09
C TRP A 476 28.20 -9.80 4.52
N GLU A 477 28.03 -8.76 5.34
CA GLU A 477 28.60 -8.70 6.69
C GLU A 477 27.74 -9.34 7.78
N ARG A 478 26.49 -9.74 7.47
CA ARG A 478 25.48 -10.08 8.48
C ARG A 478 25.23 -11.58 8.56
N SER A 479 25.48 -12.13 9.75
CA SER A 479 25.17 -13.51 10.10
C SER A 479 23.80 -13.63 10.78
N PRO A 480 23.23 -14.85 10.91
CA PRO A 480 22.04 -15.09 11.74
C PRO A 480 22.14 -14.55 13.17
N ARG A 481 23.36 -14.55 13.76
CA ARG A 481 23.60 -14.00 15.10
C ARG A 481 23.26 -12.52 15.18
N ASP A 482 23.59 -11.76 14.14
CA ASP A 482 23.37 -10.31 14.09
C ASP A 482 21.89 -9.96 13.91
N GLN A 483 21.15 -10.86 13.25
CA GLN A 483 19.74 -10.66 12.91
C GLN A 483 18.77 -11.13 14.00
N LYS A 484 19.17 -12.08 14.86
CA LYS A 484 18.29 -12.62 15.90
C LYS A 484 17.68 -11.52 16.79
N ASN A 485 18.50 -10.60 17.29
CA ASN A 485 18.02 -9.57 18.23
C ASN A 485 17.00 -8.61 17.60
N VAL A 486 17.16 -8.26 16.32
CA VAL A 486 16.20 -7.39 15.63
C VAL A 486 14.88 -8.12 15.34
N LEU A 487 14.96 -9.41 14.95
CA LEU A 487 13.78 -10.26 14.77
C LEU A 487 12.98 -10.40 16.08
N ASP A 488 13.66 -10.66 17.20
CA ASP A 488 13.02 -10.78 18.51
C ASP A 488 12.31 -9.49 18.90
N ARG A 489 12.94 -8.34 18.60
CA ARG A 489 12.37 -7.03 18.90
C ARG A 489 11.10 -6.75 18.09
N ILE A 490 11.05 -7.11 16.80
CA ILE A 490 9.85 -6.91 15.98
C ILE A 490 8.75 -7.93 16.30
N PHE A 491 9.11 -9.14 16.71
CA PHE A 491 8.15 -10.10 17.28
C PHE A 491 7.49 -9.55 18.54
N CYS A 492 8.27 -8.94 19.46
CA CYS A 492 7.70 -8.24 20.62
C CYS A 492 6.84 -7.02 20.26
N ALA A 493 7.05 -6.42 19.08
CA ALA A 493 6.24 -5.30 18.62
C ALA A 493 4.86 -5.74 18.06
N GLY A 494 4.72 -7.02 17.71
CA GLY A 494 3.48 -7.65 17.23
C GLY A 494 3.61 -8.33 15.87
N VAL A 495 4.77 -8.32 15.23
CA VAL A 495 5.00 -9.04 13.96
C VAL A 495 4.88 -10.54 14.19
N ASN A 496 4.29 -11.27 13.26
CA ASN A 496 4.19 -12.73 13.33
C ASN A 496 4.38 -13.42 11.97
N ARG A 497 4.78 -12.68 10.94
CA ARG A 497 5.09 -13.20 9.60
C ARG A 497 6.20 -12.35 8.98
N ILE A 498 7.31 -12.99 8.61
CA ILE A 498 8.47 -12.29 8.07
C ILE A 498 8.52 -12.46 6.55
N PHE A 499 8.77 -11.35 5.86
CA PHE A 499 9.20 -11.31 4.47
C PHE A 499 10.65 -10.83 4.46
N TRP A 500 11.57 -11.77 4.27
CA TRP A 500 12.99 -11.47 4.31
C TRP A 500 13.38 -10.59 3.13
N HIS A 501 13.86 -9.39 3.45
CA HIS A 501 14.57 -8.54 2.51
C HIS A 501 16.07 -8.81 2.67
N THR A 502 16.73 -9.49 1.73
CA THR A 502 16.29 -9.87 0.37
C THR A 502 16.80 -11.25 -0.06
N TYR A 503 16.05 -11.92 -0.94
CA TYR A 503 16.52 -13.04 -1.76
C TYR A 503 16.59 -12.59 -3.23
N THR A 504 17.79 -12.47 -3.79
CA THR A 504 17.95 -12.15 -5.22
C THR A 504 18.03 -13.43 -6.07
N SER A 505 17.28 -13.48 -7.18
CA SER A 505 17.47 -14.50 -8.22
C SER A 505 18.85 -14.33 -8.86
N SER A 506 19.66 -15.37 -8.77
CA SER A 506 21.04 -15.38 -9.24
C SER A 506 21.33 -16.67 -10.01
N PRO A 507 21.25 -16.66 -11.35
CA PRO A 507 21.74 -17.77 -12.19
C PRO A 507 23.22 -18.09 -11.91
N ASP A 508 23.64 -19.35 -12.10
CA ASP A 508 25.01 -19.80 -11.74
C ASP A 508 26.13 -19.04 -12.46
N GLU A 509 25.86 -18.53 -13.66
CA GLU A 509 26.82 -17.77 -14.46
C GLU A 509 27.28 -16.46 -13.79
N PHE A 510 26.53 -15.95 -12.82
CA PHE A 510 26.94 -14.79 -12.01
C PHE A 510 27.99 -15.14 -10.95
N GLY A 511 28.31 -16.42 -10.77
CA GLY A 511 29.34 -16.91 -9.85
C GLY A 511 28.99 -16.68 -8.38
N GLU A 512 30.02 -16.56 -7.54
CA GLU A 512 29.88 -16.29 -6.11
C GLU A 512 30.37 -14.87 -5.79
N PRO A 513 29.60 -14.07 -5.01
CA PRO A 513 28.39 -14.44 -4.31
C PRO A 513 27.10 -14.23 -5.14
N GLY A 514 27.23 -14.10 -6.46
CA GLY A 514 26.11 -14.03 -7.39
C GLY A 514 25.62 -12.62 -7.72
N ASN A 515 24.43 -12.57 -8.33
CA ASN A 515 23.68 -11.36 -8.62
C ASN A 515 22.97 -10.88 -7.35
N GLU A 516 23.13 -9.61 -6.99
CA GLU A 516 22.53 -9.08 -5.76
C GLU A 516 21.97 -7.68 -5.91
N TYR A 517 20.93 -7.45 -5.12
CA TYR A 517 20.33 -6.15 -4.94
C TYR A 517 21.26 -5.21 -4.15
N PHE A 518 21.08 -3.89 -4.32
CA PHE A 518 21.96 -2.92 -3.66
C PHE A 518 21.80 -2.91 -2.13
N ALA A 519 20.60 -3.25 -1.64
CA ALA A 519 20.30 -3.36 -0.22
C ALA A 519 20.31 -4.84 0.18
N GLY A 520 20.91 -5.14 1.33
CA GLY A 520 20.78 -6.44 1.99
C GLY A 520 19.51 -6.51 2.86
N THR A 521 19.35 -7.48 3.75
CA THR A 521 20.33 -8.52 4.10
C THR A 521 20.27 -9.67 3.10
N HIS A 522 21.37 -9.96 2.42
CA HIS A 522 21.42 -11.01 1.39
C HIS A 522 21.21 -12.40 2.00
N LEU A 523 20.13 -13.06 1.59
CA LEU A 523 19.79 -14.41 1.99
C LEU A 523 19.28 -15.21 0.78
N ASN A 524 20.22 -15.66 -0.03
CA ASN A 524 19.98 -16.65 -1.08
C ASN A 524 20.96 -17.83 -0.96
N ARG A 525 20.90 -18.75 -1.92
CA ARG A 525 21.74 -19.96 -1.95
C ARG A 525 23.25 -19.71 -1.99
N HIS A 526 23.69 -18.51 -2.34
CA HIS A 526 25.09 -18.10 -2.42
C HIS A 526 25.62 -17.58 -1.07
N ALA A 527 24.75 -17.36 -0.08
CA ALA A 527 25.19 -17.02 1.27
C ALA A 527 26.06 -18.16 1.85
N THR A 528 27.21 -17.80 2.44
CA THR A 528 28.20 -18.75 2.97
C THR A 528 27.65 -19.74 4.00
N TRP A 529 26.53 -19.39 4.65
CA TRP A 529 25.85 -20.21 5.65
C TRP A 529 24.53 -20.82 5.16
N TRP A 530 24.20 -20.72 3.86
CA TRP A 530 22.94 -21.22 3.31
C TRP A 530 22.72 -22.71 3.57
N SER A 531 23.76 -23.53 3.46
CA SER A 531 23.71 -24.96 3.76
C SER A 531 23.15 -25.25 5.16
N GLN A 532 23.39 -24.35 6.13
CA GLN A 532 22.96 -24.41 7.53
C GLN A 532 21.73 -23.53 7.85
N ALA A 533 21.17 -22.80 6.87
CA ALA A 533 20.10 -21.82 7.09
C ALA A 533 18.82 -22.42 7.71
N GLY A 534 18.57 -23.71 7.49
CA GLY A 534 17.38 -24.41 7.99
C GLY A 534 17.15 -24.31 9.51
N SER A 535 18.23 -24.23 10.29
CA SER A 535 18.13 -24.05 11.75
C SER A 535 17.59 -22.67 12.11
N PHE A 536 18.01 -21.63 11.38
CA PHE A 536 17.62 -20.25 11.63
C PHE A 536 16.22 -19.94 11.07
N THR A 537 15.88 -20.44 9.89
CA THR A 537 14.51 -20.37 9.37
C THR A 537 13.55 -21.15 10.27
N GLY A 538 13.96 -22.32 10.76
CA GLY A 538 13.20 -23.10 11.74
C GLY A 538 12.92 -22.35 13.04
N TYR A 539 13.85 -21.51 13.50
CA TYR A 539 13.63 -20.60 14.62
C TYR A 539 12.51 -19.58 14.31
N ILE A 540 12.65 -18.86 13.19
CA ILE A 540 11.69 -17.84 12.74
C ILE A 540 10.28 -18.43 12.60
N ASN A 541 10.19 -19.60 11.98
CA ASN A 541 8.92 -20.29 11.72
C ASN A 541 8.20 -20.70 13.00
N ARG A 542 8.95 -21.14 14.03
CA ARG A 542 8.39 -21.51 15.33
C ARG A 542 7.88 -20.31 16.12
N CYS A 543 8.62 -19.20 16.09
CA CYS A 543 8.18 -17.94 16.67
C CYS A 543 6.90 -17.45 15.99
N SER A 544 6.90 -17.39 14.65
CA SER A 544 5.75 -16.99 13.84
C SER A 544 4.52 -17.88 14.08
N TRP A 545 4.73 -19.20 14.24
CA TRP A 545 3.67 -20.14 14.61
C TRP A 545 3.01 -19.77 15.94
N LEU A 546 3.78 -19.56 17.01
CA LEU A 546 3.21 -19.24 18.31
C LEU A 546 2.56 -17.85 18.34
N LEU A 547 3.20 -16.86 17.71
CA LEU A 547 2.76 -15.46 17.72
C LEU A 547 1.53 -15.20 16.82
N SER A 548 1.16 -16.15 15.97
CA SER A 548 -0.06 -16.06 15.13
C SER A 548 -1.26 -16.83 15.69
N ARG A 549 -1.18 -17.26 16.96
CA ARG A 549 -2.20 -18.07 17.64
C ARG A 549 -2.90 -17.29 18.73
N GLY A 550 -4.18 -17.58 18.92
CA GLY A 550 -5.01 -16.88 19.89
C GLY A 550 -5.32 -15.45 19.47
N LEU A 551 -5.66 -14.61 20.46
CA LEU A 551 -5.92 -13.19 20.28
C LEU A 551 -4.86 -12.38 21.01
N PHE A 552 -4.43 -11.29 20.38
CA PHE A 552 -3.58 -10.31 21.04
C PHE A 552 -4.26 -9.74 22.29
N ARG A 553 -3.46 -9.47 23.33
CA ARG A 553 -3.90 -8.88 24.59
C ARG A 553 -3.11 -7.60 24.84
N ALA A 554 -3.82 -6.51 25.12
CA ALA A 554 -3.26 -5.25 25.60
C ALA A 554 -4.22 -4.61 26.61
N ASP A 555 -3.64 -3.94 27.60
CA ASP A 555 -4.40 -3.23 28.64
C ASP A 555 -4.68 -1.76 28.26
N VAL A 556 -3.98 -1.24 27.23
CA VAL A 556 -4.04 0.17 26.83
C VAL A 556 -4.35 0.28 25.34
N LEU A 557 -5.38 1.06 25.02
CA LEU A 557 -5.65 1.58 23.68
C LEU A 557 -5.16 3.04 23.60
N TRP A 558 -4.14 3.29 22.80
CA TRP A 558 -3.58 4.63 22.62
C TRP A 558 -4.20 5.33 21.41
N TYR A 559 -5.04 6.34 21.67
CA TYR A 559 -5.53 7.24 20.63
C TYR A 559 -4.46 8.28 20.26
N TYR A 560 -3.98 8.28 19.02
CA TYR A 560 -2.90 9.20 18.59
C TYR A 560 -3.37 10.49 17.90
N GLY A 561 -4.69 10.72 17.82
CA GLY A 561 -5.29 11.93 17.25
C GLY A 561 -5.93 11.74 15.87
N ASP A 562 -6.53 12.82 15.38
CA ASP A 562 -7.25 12.94 14.10
C ASP A 562 -6.53 13.77 13.04
#